data_AF-A0A392S4C6-F1
#
_entry.id   AF-A0A392S4C6-F1
#
_cell.length_a   1.000
_cell.length_b   1.000
_cell.length_c   1.000
_cell.angle_alpha   90.00
_cell.angle_beta   90.00
_cell.angle_gamma   90.00
#
_symmetry.space_group_name_H-M   'P 1'
#
loop_
_entity.id
_entity.type
_entity.pdbx_description
1 polymer ?
#
loop_
_entity_poly.entity_id
_entity_poly.type
_entity_poly.pdbx_seq_one_letter_code
_entity_poly.pdbx_strand_id
1 'polypeptide(L)' 'MSMENYGDQSRGFTYDVFLSFRGEDTRHNFIGYLRDALQQRGINAFFDDKNLRIGEDISP' A
#
# COMPACT_ATOMS: atom_id res chain seq x y z
N MET A 1 -37.10 -1.40 -19.10
CA MET A 1 -35.69 -0.97 -19.01
C MET A 1 -35.41 -0.74 -17.54
N SER A 2 -35.06 -1.80 -16.82
CA SER A 2 -34.64 -1.75 -15.42
C SER A 2 -33.16 -1.41 -15.39
N MET A 3 -32.86 -0.28 -14.76
CA MET A 3 -31.53 0.23 -14.50
C MET A 3 -31.01 -0.44 -13.23
N GLU A 4 -30.92 -1.77 -13.25
CA GLU A 4 -30.44 -2.54 -12.11
C GLU A 4 -28.97 -2.92 -12.34
N ASN A 5 -28.13 -2.41 -11.44
CA ASN A 5 -26.75 -2.85 -11.20
C ASN A 5 -25.72 -2.53 -12.30
N TYR A 6 -25.48 -1.24 -12.54
CA TYR A 6 -24.08 -0.81 -12.63
C TYR A 6 -23.55 -0.74 -11.20
N GLY A 7 -23.31 -1.91 -10.60
CA GLY A 7 -22.52 -2.00 -9.39
C GLY A 7 -21.26 -1.19 -9.65
N ASP A 8 -20.96 -0.28 -8.73
CA ASP A 8 -19.77 0.54 -8.73
C ASP A 8 -18.57 -0.35 -9.06
N GLN A 9 -18.17 -0.35 -10.34
CA GLN A 9 -16.92 -0.93 -10.80
C GLN A 9 -15.83 0.07 -10.42
N SER A 10 -15.83 0.51 -9.15
CA SER A 10 -14.61 0.87 -8.47
C SER A 10 -13.71 -0.33 -8.76
N ARG A 11 -12.75 -0.16 -9.66
CA ARG A 11 -11.60 -1.05 -9.72
C ARG A 11 -10.98 -0.89 -8.34
N GLY A 12 -11.45 -1.68 -7.38
CA GLY A 12 -11.16 -1.50 -5.98
C GLY A 12 -9.70 -1.79 -5.83
N PHE A 13 -8.87 -0.74 -5.81
CA PHE A 13 -7.50 -0.91 -5.42
C PHE A 13 -7.54 -1.43 -4.00
N THR A 14 -6.91 -2.58 -3.78
CA THR A 14 -6.85 -3.19 -2.45
C THR A 14 -6.22 -2.22 -1.45
N TYR A 15 -5.37 -1.30 -1.90
CA TYR A 15 -4.65 -0.33 -1.09
C TYR A 15 -4.92 1.10 -1.54
N ASP A 16 -4.99 2.01 -0.58
CA ASP A 16 -5.12 3.46 -0.80
C ASP A 16 -3.78 4.08 -1.20
N VAL A 17 -2.68 3.54 -0.65
CA VAL A 17 -1.32 4.05 -0.89
C VAL A 17 -0.31 2.91 -1.01
N PHE A 18 0.68 3.11 -1.88
CA PHE A 18 1.87 2.26 -1.99
C PHE A 18 3.09 3.03 -1.50
N LEU A 19 3.84 2.43 -0.58
CA LEU A 19 5.01 3.06 0.02
C LEU A 19 6.28 2.27 -0.32
N SER A 20 7.16 2.89 -1.10
CA SER A 20 8.47 2.35 -1.47
C SER A 20 9.57 3.02 -0.66
N PHE A 21 10.27 2.23 0.15
CA PHE A 21 11.42 2.70 0.94
C PHE A 21 12.62 1.79 0.69
N ARG A 22 13.79 2.39 0.50
CA ARG A 22 15.06 1.67 0.34
C ARG A 22 16.01 2.05 1.47
N GLY A 23 16.89 1.12 1.84
CA GLY A 23 17.92 1.33 2.85
C GLY A 23 17.58 0.71 4.21
N GLU A 24 18.63 0.35 4.94
CA GLU A 24 18.55 -0.30 6.26
C GLU A 24 18.16 0.68 7.37
N ASP A 25 18.48 1.97 7.20
CA ASP A 25 18.34 3.03 8.21
C ASP A 25 16.90 3.47 8.52
N THR A 26 15.93 3.18 7.64
CA THR A 26 14.52 3.58 7.84
C THR A 26 13.63 2.44 8.32
N ARG A 27 14.07 1.17 8.23
CA ARG A 27 13.22 -0.01 8.44
C ARG A 27 12.71 -0.21 9.85
N HIS A 28 13.46 0.20 10.87
CA HIS A 28 13.12 -0.16 12.25
C HIS A 28 12.42 0.96 13.04
N ASN A 29 12.73 2.23 12.76
CA ASN A 29 12.18 3.34 13.54
C ASN A 29 11.12 4.15 12.78
N PHE A 30 11.38 4.60 11.55
CA PHE A 30 10.45 5.47 10.83
C PHE A 30 9.22 4.73 10.30
N ILE A 31 9.41 3.52 9.74
CA ILE A 31 8.30 2.72 9.18
C ILE A 31 7.30 2.31 10.25
N GLY A 32 7.73 2.02 11.47
CA GLY A 32 6.84 1.73 12.60
C GLY A 32 5.88 2.89 12.88
N TYR A 33 6.42 4.10 13.08
CA TYR A 33 5.58 5.29 13.31
C TYR A 33 4.65 5.59 12.14
N LEU A 34 5.10 5.38 10.90
CA LEU A 34 4.28 5.61 9.71
C LEU A 34 3.14 4.59 9.61
N ARG A 35 3.39 3.31 9.90
CA ARG A 35 2.36 2.26 9.98
C ARG A 35 1.28 2.63 10.99
N ASP A 36 1.68 3.00 12.20
CA ASP A 36 0.75 3.36 13.27
C ASP A 36 -0.12 4.57 12.87
N ALA A 37 0.50 5.61 12.29
CA ALA A 37 -0.21 6.80 11.87
C ALA A 37 -1.23 6.53 10.75
N LEU A 38 -0.90 5.69 9.77
CA LEU A 38 -1.82 5.32 8.69
C LEU A 38 -2.98 4.46 9.21
N GLN A 39 -2.70 3.51 10.10
CA GLN A 39 -3.73 2.69 10.73
C GLN A 39 -4.70 3.55 11.56
N GLN A 40 -4.20 4.52 12.33
CA GLN A 40 -5.04 5.46 13.08
C GLN A 40 -5.94 6.32 12.17
N ARG A 41 -5.55 6.51 10.91
CA ARG A 41 -6.32 7.26 9.90
C ARG A 41 -7.23 6.36 9.05
N GLY A 42 -7.19 5.05 9.24
CA GLY A 42 -7.95 4.09 8.44
C GLY A 42 -7.46 3.96 6.99
N ILE A 43 -6.21 4.33 6.71
CA ILE A 43 -5.62 4.26 5.37
C ILE A 43 -4.99 2.88 5.20
N ASN A 44 -5.43 2.13 4.18
CA ASN A 44 -4.86 0.84 3.84
C ASN A 44 -3.61 1.02 2.97
N ALA A 45 -2.44 0.81 3.55
CA ALA A 45 -1.16 1.02 2.90
C ALA A 45 -0.43 -0.29 2.60
N PHE A 46 0.09 -0.43 1.37
CA PHE A 46 1.05 -1.47 1.04
C PHE A 46 2.47 -0.98 1.36
N PHE A 47 3.17 -1.71 2.22
CA PHE A 47 4.56 -1.44 2.58
C PHE A 47 5.48 -2.41 1.83
N ASP A 48 6.37 -1.85 1.01
CA ASP A 48 7.48 -2.59 0.42
C ASP A 48 8.64 -2.71 1.43
N ASP A 49 8.33 -3.23 2.63
CA ASP A 49 9.26 -3.36 3.76
C ASP A 49 9.96 -4.72 3.82
N LYS A 50 9.41 -5.70 3.11
CA LYS A 50 10.12 -6.94 2.81
C LYS A 50 11.35 -6.53 2.03
N ASN A 51 12.48 -7.12 2.36
CA ASN A 51 13.67 -7.03 1.53
C ASN A 51 13.35 -7.67 0.17
N LEU A 52 12.60 -6.99 -0.71
CA LEU A 52 12.64 -7.26 -2.14
C LEU A 52 14.14 -7.26 -2.43
N ARG A 53 14.64 -8.43 -2.86
CA ARG A 53 16.06 -8.58 -3.13
C ARG A 53 16.40 -7.44 -4.06
N ILE A 54 17.40 -6.65 -3.68
CA ILE A 54 17.88 -5.53 -4.49
C ILE A 54 18.09 -6.09 -5.91
N GLY A 55 17.24 -5.68 -6.86
CA GLY A 55 17.24 -6.19 -8.23
C GLY A 55 16.02 -7.00 -8.70
N GLU A 56 14.97 -7.18 -7.90
CA GLU A 56 13.68 -7.67 -8.44
C GLU A 56 12.87 -6.51 -9.04
N ASP A 57 12.50 -6.67 -10.32
CA ASP A 57 11.64 -5.72 -11.02
C ASP A 57 10.23 -5.76 -10.45
N ILE A 58 9.72 -4.57 -10.10
CA ILE A 58 8.29 -4.35 -9.90
C ILE A 58 7.64 -4.48 -11.28
N SER A 59 7.00 -5.64 -11.51
CA SER A 59 6.25 -5.89 -12.75
C SER A 59 5.12 -4.87 -12.89
N PRO A 60 4.80 -4.38 -14.11
CA PRO A 60 3.79 -3.34 -14.35
C PRO A 60 2.38 -3.68 -13.86
#